data_AF-A0A6M7V763-F1
#
_entry.id   AF-A0A6M7V763-F1
#
_cell.length_a   1.000
_cell.length_b   1.000
_cell.length_c   1.000
_cell.angle_alpha   90.00
_cell.angle_beta   90.00
_cell.angle_gamma   90.00
#
_symmetry.space_group_name_H-M   'P 1'
#
loop_
_entity.id
_entity.type
_entity.pdbx_description
1 polymer ?
#
loop_
_entity_poly.entity_id
_entity_poly.type
_entity_poly.pdbx_seq_one_letter_code
_entity_poly.pdbx_strand_id
1 'polypeptide(L)'
;MKKPAASKPVVIGDPHQAGLSKVNREIDELDAAIKLLAVDEKDAEQKLDDDRWRAVGKAMRAAIDRRTKLQAERAERMAGIWIEPKQPAAPAAAPVQHRAWEINEQALKAGVPKYPADVLRTGSKADKDEVFFKEYGRSVEYWSANFAEGFRKQGFPPDLKVGLDFLCNMMGADRASFLWLSHRCLSLETRLAEIESRPVSEQRGNAKPLQRSVTKVLKHGTDGRIEEFEKIEGESEQIDLLARIEALEARPTLKYAGVWNKTIKYSPGDIVSYGGSSWHSNITSTGLQPGADNPASWTLMTKRGRDGKDARP
;
A
#
# COMPACT_ATOMS: atom_id res chain seq x y z
N MET A 1 -69.02 -50.74 58.84
CA MET A 1 -68.62 -49.47 58.17
C MET A 1 -67.38 -48.90 58.85
N LYS A 2 -66.20 -49.04 58.24
CA LYS A 2 -65.01 -48.24 58.58
C LYS A 2 -64.29 -47.90 57.27
N LYS A 3 -64.39 -46.65 56.84
CA LYS A 3 -63.56 -46.09 55.76
C LYS A 3 -62.14 -45.90 56.30
N PRO A 4 -61.07 -46.38 55.63
CA PRO A 4 -59.74 -45.87 55.87
C PRO A 4 -59.50 -44.61 55.03
N ALA A 5 -58.67 -43.73 55.59
CA ALA A 5 -58.48 -42.33 55.23
C ALA A 5 -57.83 -42.13 53.85
N ALA A 6 -58.23 -41.06 53.17
CA ALA A 6 -57.57 -40.56 51.97
C ALA A 6 -56.16 -40.05 52.33
N SER A 7 -55.11 -40.78 51.92
CA SER A 7 -53.75 -40.23 51.93
C SER A 7 -53.63 -39.24 50.79
N LYS A 8 -53.34 -37.97 51.10
CA LYS A 8 -53.00 -36.95 50.10
C LYS A 8 -51.85 -37.48 49.21
N PRO A 9 -51.95 -37.39 47.88
CA PRO A 9 -50.81 -37.75 47.04
C PRO A 9 -49.69 -36.77 47.34
N VAL A 10 -48.56 -37.29 47.82
CA VAL A 10 -47.29 -36.58 47.85
C VAL A 10 -46.97 -36.25 46.40
N VAL A 11 -47.02 -34.98 46.04
CA VAL A 11 -46.46 -34.49 44.78
C VAL A 11 -44.96 -34.65 44.92
N ILE A 12 -44.46 -35.83 44.54
CA ILE A 12 -43.03 -36.06 44.35
C ILE A 12 -42.67 -35.16 43.16
N GLY A 13 -42.12 -33.98 43.47
CA GLY A 13 -41.64 -33.05 42.46
C GLY A 13 -40.67 -33.79 41.56
N ASP A 14 -41.00 -33.86 40.27
CA ASP A 14 -40.19 -34.54 39.26
C ASP A 14 -38.72 -34.05 39.37
N PRO A 15 -37.77 -34.93 39.70
CA PRO A 15 -36.35 -34.59 39.83
C PRO A 15 -35.80 -33.85 38.61
N HIS A 16 -36.40 -34.10 37.44
CA HIS A 16 -36.12 -33.44 36.18
C HIS A 16 -36.48 -31.95 36.19
N GLN A 17 -37.64 -31.59 36.74
CA GLN A 17 -38.12 -30.21 36.87
C GLN A 17 -37.28 -29.42 37.89
N ALA A 18 -36.86 -30.06 38.98
CA ALA A 18 -35.96 -29.45 39.97
C ALA A 18 -34.54 -29.20 39.40
N GLY A 19 -34.03 -30.10 38.55
CA GLY A 19 -32.76 -29.92 37.85
C GLY A 19 -32.80 -28.81 36.80
N LEU A 20 -33.93 -28.65 36.11
CA LEU A 20 -34.13 -27.63 35.09
C LEU A 20 -34.27 -26.22 35.69
N SER A 21 -35.00 -26.07 36.79
CA SER A 21 -35.16 -24.77 37.47
C SER A 21 -33.83 -24.24 38.00
N LYS A 22 -32.94 -25.11 38.47
CA LYS A 22 -31.58 -24.75 38.87
C LYS A 22 -30.74 -24.22 37.71
N VAL A 23 -30.78 -24.89 36.55
CA VAL A 23 -30.06 -24.47 35.34
C VAL A 23 -30.59 -23.14 34.82
N ASN A 24 -31.91 -22.94 34.80
CA ASN A 24 -32.51 -21.67 34.39
C ASN A 24 -32.06 -20.51 35.30
N ARG A 25 -32.09 -20.71 36.62
CA ARG A 25 -31.62 -19.70 37.58
C ARG A 25 -30.16 -19.32 37.35
N GLU A 26 -29.28 -20.30 37.11
CA GLU A 26 -27.86 -20.02 36.84
C GLU A 26 -27.67 -19.25 35.51
N ILE A 27 -28.48 -19.51 34.49
CA ILE A 27 -28.45 -18.74 33.23
C ILE A 27 -28.89 -17.30 33.48
N ASP A 28 -29.96 -17.08 34.23
CA ASP A 28 -30.47 -15.74 34.54
C ASP A 28 -29.46 -14.93 35.37
N GLU A 29 -28.79 -15.58 36.34
CA GLU A 29 -27.71 -14.98 37.13
C GLU A 29 -26.51 -14.59 36.26
N LEU A 30 -26.13 -15.43 35.29
CA LEU A 30 -25.07 -15.12 34.34
C LEU A 30 -25.47 -14.00 33.39
N ASP A 31 -26.71 -13.95 32.93
CA ASP A 31 -27.21 -12.86 32.07
C ASP A 31 -27.23 -11.51 32.81
N ALA A 32 -27.57 -11.51 34.10
CA ALA A 32 -27.46 -10.33 34.95
C ALA A 32 -25.98 -9.92 35.16
N ALA A 33 -25.10 -10.88 35.43
CA ALA A 33 -23.67 -10.64 35.62
C ALA A 33 -23.00 -10.08 34.35
N ILE A 34 -23.32 -10.63 33.18
CA ILE A 34 -22.84 -10.15 31.88
C ILE A 34 -23.24 -8.69 31.65
N LYS A 35 -24.49 -8.31 31.97
CA LYS A 35 -24.93 -6.91 31.84
C LYS A 35 -24.13 -5.98 32.76
N LEU A 36 -23.88 -6.39 34.00
CA LEU A 36 -23.09 -5.59 34.95
C LEU A 36 -21.63 -5.47 34.51
N LEU A 37 -21.02 -6.57 34.06
CA LEU A 37 -19.66 -6.57 33.53
C LEU A 37 -19.53 -5.68 32.28
N ALA A 38 -20.57 -5.58 31.45
CA ALA A 38 -20.53 -4.72 30.25
C ALA A 38 -20.54 -3.23 30.61
N VAL A 39 -21.27 -2.88 31.68
CA VAL A 39 -21.24 -1.53 32.23
C VAL A 39 -19.89 -1.23 32.86
N ASP A 40 -19.32 -2.19 33.59
CA ASP A 40 -18.00 -2.08 34.25
C ASP A 40 -16.86 -1.95 33.23
N GLU A 41 -16.91 -2.72 32.14
CA GLU A 41 -15.93 -2.66 31.04
C GLU A 41 -15.94 -1.27 30.39
N LYS A 42 -17.13 -0.71 30.16
CA LYS A 42 -17.29 0.65 29.63
C LYS A 42 -16.82 1.74 30.61
N ASP A 43 -17.07 1.58 31.91
CA ASP A 43 -16.56 2.49 32.95
C ASP A 43 -15.02 2.45 33.04
N ALA A 44 -14.43 1.26 32.97
CA ALA A 44 -12.98 1.07 32.98
C ALA A 44 -12.33 1.70 31.73
N GLU A 45 -12.93 1.52 30.56
CA GLU A 45 -12.49 2.14 29.30
C GLU A 45 -12.54 3.67 29.38
N GLN A 46 -13.66 4.24 29.88
CA GLN A 46 -13.80 5.69 30.04
C GLN A 46 -12.80 6.30 31.03
N LYS A 47 -12.39 5.53 32.05
CA LYS A 47 -11.41 5.94 33.05
C LYS A 47 -9.96 5.61 32.66
N LEU A 48 -9.74 5.00 31.49
CA LEU A 48 -8.43 4.55 31.01
C LEU A 48 -7.71 3.62 32.01
N ASP A 49 -8.48 2.74 32.69
CA ASP A 49 -7.98 1.75 33.63
C ASP A 49 -7.79 0.40 32.92
N ASP A 50 -6.61 0.24 32.29
CA ASP A 50 -6.28 -0.91 31.44
C ASP A 50 -6.31 -2.26 32.17
N ASP A 51 -5.87 -2.29 33.43
CA ASP A 51 -5.82 -3.52 34.23
C ASP A 51 -7.23 -3.98 34.59
N ARG A 52 -8.10 -3.05 34.99
CA ARG A 52 -9.51 -3.33 35.25
C ARG A 52 -10.24 -3.74 33.97
N TRP A 53 -10.00 -3.04 32.86
CA TRP A 53 -10.62 -3.38 31.56
C TRP A 53 -10.27 -4.81 31.12
N ARG A 54 -8.99 -5.22 31.21
CA ARG A 54 -8.56 -6.59 30.90
C ARG A 54 -9.17 -7.63 31.85
N ALA A 55 -9.24 -7.33 33.14
CA ALA A 55 -9.82 -8.22 34.14
C ALA A 55 -11.32 -8.44 33.91
N VAL A 56 -12.08 -7.37 33.66
CA VAL A 56 -13.51 -7.42 33.34
C VAL A 56 -13.75 -8.15 32.03
N GLY A 57 -12.99 -7.87 30.97
CA GLY A 57 -13.11 -8.56 29.69
C GLY A 57 -12.81 -10.07 29.76
N LYS A 58 -11.93 -10.50 30.68
CA LYS A 58 -11.68 -11.93 30.97
C LYS A 58 -12.86 -12.56 31.71
N ALA A 59 -13.37 -11.89 32.74
CA ALA A 59 -14.54 -12.35 33.51
C ALA A 59 -15.78 -12.46 32.61
N MET A 60 -15.99 -11.50 31.71
CA MET A 60 -17.05 -11.48 30.72
C MET A 60 -17.02 -12.71 29.81
N ARG A 61 -15.86 -13.01 29.21
CA ARG A 61 -15.68 -14.20 28.36
C ARG A 61 -15.98 -15.49 29.11
N ALA A 62 -15.50 -15.62 30.35
CA ALA A 62 -15.77 -16.80 31.18
C ALA A 62 -17.27 -16.95 31.51
N ALA A 63 -17.98 -15.84 31.78
CA ALA A 63 -19.42 -15.86 32.03
C ALA A 63 -20.22 -16.27 30.78
N ILE A 64 -19.84 -15.76 29.60
CA ILE A 64 -20.45 -16.12 28.31
C ILE A 64 -20.25 -17.62 27.99
N ASP A 65 -19.03 -18.14 28.19
CA ASP A 65 -18.73 -19.55 27.97
C ASP A 65 -19.54 -20.45 28.91
N ARG A 66 -19.65 -20.08 30.19
CA ARG A 66 -20.46 -20.81 31.17
C ARG A 66 -21.95 -20.77 30.81
N ARG A 67 -22.46 -19.60 30.41
CA ARG A 67 -23.85 -19.43 29.97
C ARG A 67 -24.17 -20.33 28.77
N THR A 68 -23.28 -20.36 27.76
CA THR A 68 -23.44 -21.20 26.57
C THR A 68 -23.52 -22.69 26.94
N LYS A 69 -22.64 -23.15 27.84
CA LYS A 69 -22.67 -24.55 28.33
C LYS A 69 -23.97 -24.87 29.08
N LEU A 70 -24.45 -23.96 29.93
CA LEU A 70 -25.70 -24.14 30.64
C LEU A 70 -26.92 -24.08 29.72
N GLN A 71 -26.90 -23.30 28.64
CA GLN A 71 -27.95 -23.32 27.63
C GLN A 71 -28.02 -24.66 26.89
N ALA A 72 -26.88 -25.28 26.61
CA ALA A 72 -26.83 -26.64 26.08
C ALA A 72 -27.38 -27.66 27.09
N GLU A 73 -26.95 -27.61 28.35
CA GLU A 73 -27.48 -28.47 29.43
C GLU A 73 -28.99 -28.28 29.65
N ARG A 74 -29.48 -27.03 29.54
CA ARG A 74 -30.91 -26.70 29.59
C ARG A 74 -31.66 -27.36 28.44
N ALA A 75 -31.13 -27.28 27.23
CA ALA A 75 -31.74 -27.88 26.05
C ALA A 75 -31.79 -29.41 26.17
N GLU A 76 -30.71 -30.04 26.63
CA GLU A 76 -30.63 -31.48 26.88
C GLU A 76 -31.65 -31.94 27.93
N ARG A 77 -31.81 -31.17 29.01
CA ARG A 77 -32.82 -31.46 30.04
C ARG A 77 -34.24 -31.21 29.54
N MET A 78 -34.53 -30.06 28.95
CA MET A 78 -35.86 -29.77 28.38
C MET A 78 -36.34 -30.85 27.39
N ALA A 79 -35.42 -31.49 26.68
CA ALA A 79 -35.70 -32.47 25.66
C ALA A 79 -36.12 -33.86 26.15
N GLY A 80 -36.02 -34.21 27.45
CA GLY A 80 -36.60 -35.44 28.03
C GLY A 80 -36.69 -36.67 27.10
N ILE A 81 -35.53 -37.21 26.68
CA ILE A 81 -35.37 -38.22 25.62
C ILE A 81 -36.03 -37.83 24.28
N TRP A 82 -35.53 -36.74 23.71
CA TRP A 82 -35.43 -36.58 22.28
C TRP A 82 -34.00 -36.20 21.95
N ILE A 83 -33.21 -37.25 21.69
CA ILE A 83 -32.13 -37.17 20.72
C ILE A 83 -32.85 -36.75 19.44
N GLU A 84 -32.75 -35.48 19.02
CA GLU A 84 -32.82 -35.18 17.60
C GLU A 84 -31.94 -36.23 16.96
N PRO A 85 -32.46 -37.16 16.11
CA PRO A 85 -31.65 -38.26 15.61
C PRO A 85 -30.40 -37.57 15.15
N LYS A 86 -29.25 -37.86 15.79
CA LYS A 86 -27.96 -37.40 15.29
C LYS A 86 -28.05 -37.85 13.86
N GLN A 87 -28.26 -36.93 12.93
CA GLN A 87 -28.47 -37.23 11.53
C GLN A 87 -27.32 -38.18 11.22
N PRO A 88 -27.58 -39.49 11.04
CA PRO A 88 -26.70 -40.57 11.50
C PRO A 88 -25.28 -40.21 11.17
N ALA A 89 -24.51 -39.71 12.17
CA ALA A 89 -23.39 -38.77 11.98
C ALA A 89 -23.04 -38.63 10.50
N ALA A 90 -23.75 -37.77 9.74
CA ALA A 90 -23.94 -37.91 8.28
C ALA A 90 -22.77 -38.70 7.68
N PRO A 91 -22.99 -39.99 7.35
CA PRO A 91 -22.00 -41.07 7.46
C PRO A 91 -20.63 -40.51 7.17
N ALA A 92 -19.82 -40.27 8.23
CA ALA A 92 -18.63 -39.41 8.23
C ALA A 92 -18.28 -39.00 6.81
N ALA A 93 -18.87 -37.87 6.34
CA ALA A 93 -19.06 -37.59 4.91
C ALA A 93 -17.93 -38.22 4.13
N ALA A 94 -18.24 -39.27 3.34
CA ALA A 94 -17.25 -40.13 2.70
C ALA A 94 -16.08 -39.24 2.26
N PRO A 95 -14.83 -39.54 2.68
CA PRO A 95 -13.73 -38.59 2.63
C PRO A 95 -13.81 -37.83 1.34
N VAL A 96 -14.09 -36.52 1.43
CA VAL A 96 -14.46 -35.71 0.27
C VAL A 96 -13.35 -35.91 -0.75
N GLN A 97 -13.66 -36.60 -1.84
CA GLN A 97 -12.69 -36.86 -2.88
C GLN A 97 -12.49 -35.54 -3.62
N HIS A 98 -11.47 -34.82 -3.21
CA HIS A 98 -11.08 -33.58 -3.87
C HIS A 98 -10.50 -33.88 -5.24
N ARG A 99 -10.85 -33.04 -6.21
CA ARG A 99 -10.27 -33.14 -7.56
C ARG A 99 -8.79 -32.79 -7.49
N ALA A 100 -7.97 -33.43 -8.31
CA ALA A 100 -6.60 -32.98 -8.50
C ALA A 100 -6.57 -31.61 -9.22
N TRP A 101 -5.53 -30.82 -8.96
CA TRP A 101 -5.29 -29.63 -9.76
C TRP A 101 -4.88 -30.00 -11.19
N GLU A 102 -5.47 -29.33 -12.18
CA GLU A 102 -5.05 -29.41 -13.59
C GLU A 102 -4.17 -28.19 -13.90
N ILE A 103 -2.86 -28.33 -13.68
CA ILE A 103 -1.88 -27.24 -13.81
C ILE A 103 -1.11 -27.41 -15.12
N ASN A 104 -0.94 -26.30 -15.86
CA ASN A 104 -0.04 -26.28 -17.00
C ASN A 104 1.43 -26.27 -16.54
N GLU A 105 1.99 -27.48 -16.36
CA GLU A 105 3.38 -27.69 -15.94
C GLU A 105 4.41 -27.13 -16.93
N GLN A 106 4.07 -27.06 -18.22
CA GLN A 106 4.96 -26.48 -19.23
C GLN A 106 5.08 -24.97 -19.05
N ALA A 107 3.97 -24.28 -18.76
CA ALA A 107 3.98 -22.86 -18.45
C ALA A 107 4.84 -22.57 -17.22
N LEU A 108 4.71 -23.34 -16.14
CA LEU A 108 5.56 -23.18 -14.95
C LEU A 108 7.05 -23.33 -15.26
N LYS A 109 7.42 -24.35 -16.03
CA LYS A 109 8.81 -24.61 -16.45
C LYS A 109 9.37 -23.50 -17.34
N ALA A 110 8.52 -22.84 -18.13
CA ALA A 110 8.93 -21.73 -18.98
C ALA A 110 9.32 -20.47 -18.19
N GLY A 111 8.95 -20.39 -16.90
CA GLY A 111 9.29 -19.28 -16.00
C GLY A 111 8.45 -18.02 -16.23
N VAL A 112 8.68 -17.02 -15.38
CA VAL A 112 7.92 -15.75 -15.40
C VAL A 112 8.04 -15.09 -16.78
N PRO A 113 6.92 -14.88 -17.51
CA PRO A 113 6.93 -14.23 -18.81
C PRO A 113 7.43 -12.79 -18.70
N LYS A 114 8.26 -12.39 -19.66
CA LYS A 114 8.74 -11.01 -19.80
C LYS A 114 7.85 -10.26 -20.79
N TYR A 115 7.68 -8.96 -20.58
CA TYR A 115 7.00 -8.12 -21.55
C TYR A 115 7.80 -8.07 -22.87
N PRO A 116 7.18 -8.24 -24.05
CA PRO A 116 7.92 -8.35 -25.31
C PRO A 116 8.59 -7.03 -25.71
N ALA A 117 9.85 -7.09 -26.12
CA ALA A 117 10.61 -5.91 -26.51
C ALA A 117 10.08 -5.25 -27.80
N ASP A 118 9.54 -6.03 -28.73
CA ASP A 118 9.02 -5.53 -30.01
C ASP A 118 7.72 -4.73 -29.87
N VAL A 119 7.03 -4.90 -28.74
CA VAL A 119 5.84 -4.13 -28.35
C VAL A 119 6.22 -2.74 -27.83
N LEU A 120 7.43 -2.56 -27.26
CA LEU A 120 7.88 -1.29 -26.67
C LEU A 120 8.21 -0.18 -27.68
N ARG A 121 8.11 -0.43 -28.99
CA ARG A 121 8.45 0.58 -30.00
C ARG A 121 7.27 1.52 -30.25
N THR A 122 7.45 2.81 -29.97
CA THR A 122 6.49 3.86 -30.30
C THR A 122 6.08 3.79 -31.78
N GLY A 123 4.77 3.59 -32.04
CA GLY A 123 4.22 3.43 -33.39
C GLY A 123 4.28 2.01 -33.97
N SER A 124 4.75 1.02 -33.20
CA SER A 124 4.68 -0.39 -33.57
C SER A 124 3.22 -0.84 -33.73
N LYS A 125 2.94 -1.64 -34.76
CA LYS A 125 1.65 -2.34 -34.89
C LYS A 125 1.56 -3.54 -33.96
N ALA A 126 2.61 -3.84 -33.20
CA ALA A 126 2.70 -4.99 -32.28
C ALA A 126 1.58 -5.04 -31.23
N ASP A 127 1.07 -3.88 -30.78
CA ASP A 127 -0.10 -3.83 -29.88
C ASP A 127 -1.40 -4.32 -30.52
N LYS A 128 -1.46 -4.33 -31.86
CA LYS A 128 -2.65 -4.62 -32.67
C LYS A 128 -2.51 -5.93 -33.45
N ASP A 129 -1.37 -6.60 -33.35
CA ASP A 129 -1.09 -7.84 -34.07
C ASP A 129 -1.08 -9.05 -33.13
N GLU A 130 -0.80 -10.22 -33.71
CA GLU A 130 -0.84 -11.49 -32.99
C GLU A 130 0.20 -11.59 -31.86
N VAL A 131 1.29 -10.80 -31.91
CA VAL A 131 2.39 -10.89 -30.93
C VAL A 131 1.89 -10.50 -29.54
N PHE A 132 1.17 -9.38 -29.42
CA PHE A 132 0.63 -8.95 -28.14
C PHE A 132 -0.31 -9.99 -27.54
N PHE A 133 -1.31 -10.45 -28.31
CA PHE A 133 -2.32 -11.38 -27.79
C PHE A 133 -1.72 -12.74 -27.42
N LYS A 134 -0.75 -13.21 -28.20
CA LYS A 134 -0.03 -14.46 -27.91
C LYS A 134 0.76 -14.37 -26.61
N GLU A 135 1.55 -13.31 -26.44
CA GLU A 135 2.38 -13.15 -25.24
C GLU A 135 1.53 -12.79 -24.00
N TYR A 136 0.43 -12.06 -24.19
CA TYR A 136 -0.59 -11.87 -23.17
C TYR A 136 -1.21 -13.20 -22.73
N GLY A 137 -1.63 -14.05 -23.68
CA GLY A 137 -2.16 -15.38 -23.41
C GLY A 137 -1.16 -16.24 -22.62
N ARG A 138 0.10 -16.26 -23.04
CA ARG A 138 1.18 -16.94 -22.32
C ARG A 138 1.35 -16.44 -20.88
N SER A 139 1.21 -15.12 -20.68
CA SER A 139 1.23 -14.51 -19.33
C SER A 139 0.07 -15.01 -18.47
N VAL A 140 -1.15 -15.01 -19.02
CA VAL A 140 -2.35 -15.51 -18.33
C VAL A 140 -2.19 -16.99 -17.94
N GLU A 141 -1.70 -17.81 -18.86
CA GLU A 141 -1.45 -19.24 -18.61
C GLU A 141 -0.44 -19.46 -17.49
N TYR A 142 0.69 -18.74 -17.52
CA TYR A 142 1.72 -18.83 -16.48
C TYR A 142 1.17 -18.43 -15.11
N TRP A 143 0.53 -17.25 -14.99
CA TRP A 143 0.06 -16.77 -13.70
C TRP A 143 -1.06 -17.63 -13.14
N SER A 144 -1.97 -18.12 -13.99
CA SER A 144 -3.00 -19.09 -13.59
C SER A 144 -2.39 -20.37 -13.03
N ALA A 145 -1.39 -20.94 -13.74
CA ALA A 145 -0.67 -22.12 -13.28
C ALA A 145 0.11 -21.86 -11.99
N ASN A 146 0.75 -20.70 -11.85
CA ASN A 146 1.54 -20.33 -10.69
C ASN A 146 0.68 -20.15 -9.42
N PHE A 147 -0.49 -19.52 -9.53
CA PHE A 147 -1.43 -19.43 -8.41
C PHE A 147 -1.97 -20.81 -8.01
N ALA A 148 -2.40 -21.61 -8.98
CA ALA A 148 -2.85 -22.98 -8.75
C ALA A 148 -1.78 -23.82 -8.04
N GLU A 149 -0.52 -23.68 -8.45
CA GLU A 149 0.62 -24.35 -7.82
C GLU A 149 0.86 -23.90 -6.38
N GLY A 150 0.71 -22.60 -6.11
CA GLY A 150 0.80 -22.03 -4.76
C GLY A 150 -0.25 -22.63 -3.82
N PHE A 151 -1.50 -22.75 -4.28
CA PHE A 151 -2.58 -23.38 -3.50
C PHE A 151 -2.37 -24.88 -3.31
N ARG A 152 -1.93 -25.59 -4.36
CA ARG A 152 -1.59 -27.01 -4.30
C ARG A 152 -0.53 -27.30 -3.24
N LYS A 153 0.56 -26.52 -3.19
CA LYS A 153 1.64 -26.66 -2.20
C LYS A 153 1.17 -26.43 -0.76
N GLN A 154 0.16 -25.60 -0.57
CA GLN A 154 -0.45 -25.34 0.73
C GLN A 154 -1.55 -26.36 1.09
N GLY A 155 -1.81 -27.35 0.23
CA GLY A 155 -2.79 -28.41 0.48
C GLY A 155 -4.24 -27.98 0.22
N PHE A 156 -4.48 -26.85 -0.44
CA PHE A 156 -5.83 -26.42 -0.78
C PHE A 156 -6.34 -27.16 -2.04
N PRO A 157 -7.53 -27.79 -1.99
CA PRO A 157 -8.11 -28.45 -3.14
C PRO A 157 -8.77 -27.45 -4.10
N PRO A 158 -8.83 -27.74 -5.41
CA PRO A 158 -9.39 -26.83 -6.42
C PRO A 158 -10.92 -26.71 -6.35
N ASP A 159 -11.61 -27.63 -5.69
CA ASP A 159 -13.06 -27.63 -5.46
C ASP A 159 -13.46 -26.96 -4.13
N LEU A 160 -12.51 -26.28 -3.46
CA LEU A 160 -12.80 -25.50 -2.27
C LEU A 160 -13.80 -24.38 -2.57
N LYS A 161 -14.87 -24.29 -1.77
CA LYS A 161 -15.87 -23.24 -1.90
C LYS A 161 -15.32 -21.90 -1.41
N VAL A 162 -15.39 -20.89 -2.27
CA VAL A 162 -14.98 -19.51 -1.97
C VAL A 162 -16.22 -18.64 -1.78
N GLY A 163 -16.22 -17.78 -0.74
CA GLY A 163 -17.32 -16.85 -0.50
C GLY A 163 -17.40 -15.75 -1.57
N LEU A 164 -18.61 -15.37 -1.95
CA LEU A 164 -18.82 -14.34 -2.98
C LEU A 164 -18.23 -12.99 -2.58
N ASP A 165 -18.31 -12.59 -1.30
CA ASP A 165 -17.70 -11.33 -0.83
C ASP A 165 -16.18 -11.31 -1.01
N PHE A 166 -15.52 -12.44 -0.77
CA PHE A 166 -14.08 -12.56 -1.01
C PHE A 166 -13.75 -12.42 -2.51
N LEU A 167 -14.50 -13.12 -3.37
CA LEU A 167 -14.34 -13.04 -4.82
C LEU A 167 -14.58 -11.60 -5.33
N CYS A 168 -15.63 -10.94 -4.87
CA CYS A 168 -15.94 -9.54 -5.21
C CYS A 168 -14.80 -8.60 -4.82
N ASN A 169 -14.24 -8.75 -3.61
CA ASN A 169 -13.11 -7.93 -3.14
C ASN A 169 -11.85 -8.15 -3.98
N MET A 170 -11.53 -9.40 -4.31
CA MET A 170 -10.38 -9.74 -5.16
C MET A 170 -10.53 -9.14 -6.57
N MET A 171 -11.69 -9.34 -7.21
CA MET A 171 -11.98 -8.78 -8.53
C MET A 171 -11.95 -7.24 -8.53
N GLY A 172 -12.45 -6.61 -7.46
CA GLY A 172 -12.40 -5.16 -7.29
C GLY A 172 -10.96 -4.63 -7.19
N ALA A 173 -10.12 -5.29 -6.39
CA ALA A 173 -8.71 -4.93 -6.23
C ALA A 173 -7.92 -5.08 -7.54
N ASP A 174 -8.13 -6.18 -8.27
CA ASP A 174 -7.49 -6.42 -9.56
C ASP A 174 -7.91 -5.36 -10.59
N ARG A 175 -9.22 -5.04 -10.65
CA ARG A 175 -9.74 -4.04 -11.58
C ARG A 175 -9.22 -2.64 -11.25
N ALA A 176 -9.17 -2.28 -9.98
CA ALA A 176 -8.62 -1.00 -9.53
C ALA A 176 -7.13 -0.89 -9.89
N SER A 177 -6.35 -1.94 -9.62
CA SER A 177 -4.91 -1.97 -9.93
C SER A 177 -4.65 -1.83 -11.44
N PHE A 178 -5.41 -2.57 -12.27
CA PHE A 178 -5.32 -2.47 -13.73
C PHE A 178 -5.61 -1.05 -14.23
N LEU A 179 -6.74 -0.46 -13.80
CA LEU A 179 -7.13 0.88 -14.23
C LEU A 179 -6.13 1.94 -13.75
N TRP A 180 -5.72 1.88 -12.48
CA TRP A 180 -4.78 2.83 -11.89
C TRP A 180 -3.43 2.83 -12.60
N LEU A 181 -2.86 1.65 -12.85
CA LEU A 181 -1.60 1.52 -13.58
C LEU A 181 -1.74 1.97 -15.03
N SER A 182 -2.85 1.64 -15.70
CA SER A 182 -3.11 2.09 -17.08
C SER A 182 -3.18 3.61 -17.18
N HIS A 183 -3.88 4.28 -16.26
CA HIS A 183 -3.92 5.74 -16.19
C HIS A 183 -2.55 6.35 -15.91
N ARG A 184 -1.73 5.69 -15.09
CA ARG A 184 -0.35 6.13 -14.83
C ARG A 184 0.51 6.01 -16.09
N CYS A 185 0.40 4.93 -16.85
CA CYS A 185 1.09 4.78 -18.15
C CYS A 185 0.68 5.89 -19.12
N LEU A 186 -0.63 6.14 -19.28
CA LEU A 186 -1.13 7.22 -20.13
C LEU A 186 -0.59 8.60 -19.71
N SER A 187 -0.54 8.86 -18.40
CA SER A 187 0.03 10.10 -17.87
C SER A 187 1.52 10.25 -18.17
N LEU A 188 2.28 9.16 -18.08
CA LEU A 188 3.71 9.13 -18.42
C LEU A 188 3.93 9.33 -19.92
N GLU A 189 3.16 8.66 -20.78
CA GLU A 189 3.20 8.85 -22.24
C GLU A 189 2.87 10.29 -22.63
N THR A 190 1.85 10.89 -22.00
CA THR A 190 1.50 12.30 -22.22
C THR A 190 2.65 13.23 -21.85
N ARG A 191 3.30 12.99 -20.70
CA ARG A 191 4.47 13.79 -20.28
C ARG A 191 5.68 13.57 -21.19
N LEU A 192 5.89 12.35 -21.66
CA LEU A 192 6.96 12.02 -22.61
C LEU A 192 6.74 12.79 -23.93
N ALA A 193 5.53 12.76 -24.47
CA ALA A 193 5.17 13.53 -25.67
C ALA A 193 5.35 15.06 -25.48
N GLU A 194 5.03 15.58 -24.29
CA GLU A 194 5.31 16.98 -23.95
C GLU A 194 6.82 17.27 -23.95
N ILE A 195 7.65 16.37 -23.40
CA ILE A 195 9.11 16.53 -23.38
C ILE A 195 9.67 16.44 -24.81
N GLU A 196 9.22 15.47 -25.60
CA GLU A 196 9.67 15.23 -26.97
C GLU A 196 9.27 16.36 -27.93
N SER A 197 8.15 17.03 -27.67
CA SER A 197 7.69 18.19 -28.46
C SER A 197 8.36 19.50 -28.09
N ARG A 198 9.12 19.56 -26.98
CA ARG A 198 9.89 20.76 -26.63
C ARG A 198 11.02 20.95 -27.66
N PRO A 199 11.17 22.14 -28.25
CA PRO A 199 12.29 22.41 -29.14
C PRO A 199 13.59 22.16 -28.38
N VAL A 200 14.51 21.43 -29.02
CA VAL A 200 15.87 21.24 -28.49
C VAL A 200 16.46 22.62 -28.30
N SER A 201 16.52 23.11 -27.06
CA SER A 201 17.11 24.40 -26.77
C SER A 201 18.54 24.42 -27.32
N GLU A 202 18.90 25.48 -28.05
CA GLU A 202 20.23 25.73 -28.66
C GLU A 202 21.41 25.62 -27.69
N GLN A 203 21.17 25.46 -26.38
CA GLN A 203 22.20 25.16 -25.39
C GLN A 203 22.95 23.83 -25.61
N ARG A 204 22.52 22.96 -26.54
CA ARG A 204 23.35 21.83 -26.99
C ARG A 204 24.60 22.27 -27.77
N GLY A 205 24.66 23.49 -28.31
CA GLY A 205 25.76 23.95 -29.16
C GLY A 205 27.08 24.23 -28.42
N ASN A 206 27.05 24.44 -27.09
CA ASN A 206 28.23 24.81 -26.31
C ASN A 206 28.74 23.71 -25.35
N ALA A 207 28.07 22.56 -25.28
CA ALA A 207 28.58 21.42 -24.53
C ALA A 207 29.64 20.72 -25.38
N LYS A 208 30.92 20.81 -24.96
CA LYS A 208 32.01 20.04 -25.60
C LYS A 208 31.62 18.55 -25.60
N PRO A 209 31.71 17.83 -26.73
CA PRO A 209 31.45 16.39 -26.75
C PRO A 209 32.46 15.69 -25.84
N LEU A 210 31.96 15.02 -24.80
CA LEU A 210 32.78 14.22 -23.89
C LEU A 210 33.36 13.03 -24.67
N GLN A 211 34.69 12.87 -24.63
CA GLN A 211 35.35 11.74 -25.25
C GLN A 211 34.98 10.45 -24.51
N ARG A 212 34.42 9.48 -25.24
CA ARG A 212 34.21 8.12 -24.74
C ARG A 212 35.55 7.47 -24.42
N SER A 213 35.72 6.92 -23.22
CA SER A 213 36.78 5.95 -22.94
C SER A 213 36.20 4.55 -23.10
N VAL A 214 36.52 3.88 -24.21
CA VAL A 214 36.18 2.47 -24.41
C VAL A 214 37.34 1.64 -23.86
N THR A 215 37.09 0.86 -22.81
CA THR A 215 38.09 -0.10 -22.31
C THR A 215 37.78 -1.47 -22.90
N LYS A 216 38.65 -1.94 -23.80
CA LYS A 216 38.59 -3.30 -24.37
C LYS A 216 38.97 -4.31 -23.30
N VAL A 217 38.07 -5.23 -22.97
CA VAL A 217 38.35 -6.32 -22.04
C VAL A 217 38.36 -7.63 -22.83
N LEU A 218 39.50 -8.33 -22.80
CA LEU A 218 39.64 -9.64 -23.41
C LEU A 218 39.21 -10.70 -22.39
N LYS A 219 38.19 -11.49 -22.71
CA LYS A 219 37.83 -12.69 -21.94
C LYS A 219 38.10 -13.93 -22.79
N HIS A 220 38.57 -14.98 -22.14
CA HIS A 220 38.68 -16.29 -22.78
C HIS A 220 37.35 -17.03 -22.63
N GLY A 221 36.75 -17.41 -23.76
CA GLY A 221 35.58 -18.26 -23.83
C GLY A 221 35.90 -19.70 -23.39
N THR A 222 34.87 -20.47 -23.10
CA THR A 222 34.97 -21.87 -22.66
C THR A 222 35.50 -22.82 -23.72
N ASP A 223 35.60 -22.38 -24.98
CA ASP A 223 36.23 -23.07 -26.11
C ASP A 223 37.71 -22.68 -26.32
N GLY A 224 38.27 -21.82 -25.45
CA GLY A 224 39.64 -21.32 -25.55
C GLY A 224 39.83 -20.16 -26.54
N ARG A 225 38.77 -19.60 -27.13
CA ARG A 225 38.86 -18.41 -27.98
C ARG A 225 38.84 -17.12 -27.16
N ILE A 226 39.61 -16.12 -27.58
CA ILE A 226 39.56 -14.78 -27.01
C ILE A 226 38.36 -14.05 -27.62
N GLU A 227 37.37 -13.73 -26.79
CA GLU A 227 36.26 -12.88 -27.17
C GLU A 227 36.56 -11.44 -26.70
N GLU A 228 36.57 -10.52 -27.66
CA GLU A 228 36.78 -9.10 -27.41
C GLU A 228 35.44 -8.47 -27.03
N PHE A 229 35.33 -7.99 -25.79
CA PHE A 229 34.14 -7.30 -25.33
C PHE A 229 34.46 -5.83 -25.06
N GLU A 230 33.67 -4.94 -25.65
CA GLU A 230 33.64 -3.54 -25.25
C GLU A 230 32.85 -3.43 -23.93
N LYS A 231 33.55 -3.22 -22.82
CA LYS A 231 32.89 -2.92 -21.55
C LYS A 231 32.54 -1.43 -21.54
N ILE A 232 31.26 -1.13 -21.75
CA ILE A 232 30.71 0.20 -21.50
C ILE A 232 30.39 0.27 -20.00
N GLU A 233 31.28 0.85 -19.20
CA GLU A 233 31.01 1.09 -17.79
C GLU A 233 30.00 2.22 -17.62
N GLY A 234 28.76 1.86 -17.25
CA GLY A 234 27.85 2.66 -16.43
C GLY A 234 27.28 3.97 -16.99
N GLU A 235 25.96 4.10 -16.92
CA GLU A 235 25.33 5.37 -16.49
C GLU A 235 25.47 6.60 -17.42
N SER A 236 25.46 6.45 -18.75
CA SER A 236 25.44 7.64 -19.64
C SER A 236 24.27 8.58 -19.35
N GLU A 237 23.09 8.05 -18.99
CA GLU A 237 21.91 8.84 -18.63
C GLU A 237 21.92 9.32 -17.18
N GLN A 238 22.43 8.51 -16.24
CA GLN A 238 22.43 8.85 -14.82
C GLN A 238 23.55 9.84 -14.46
N ILE A 239 24.71 9.75 -15.11
CA ILE A 239 25.78 10.76 -15.04
C ILE A 239 25.33 12.06 -15.74
N ASP A 240 24.62 11.97 -16.86
CA ASP A 240 24.02 13.14 -17.53
C ASP A 240 22.94 13.81 -16.66
N LEU A 241 22.07 13.01 -16.01
CA LEU A 241 21.06 13.49 -15.07
C LEU A 241 21.70 14.16 -13.84
N LEU A 242 22.73 13.55 -13.25
CA LEU A 242 23.41 14.12 -12.08
C LEU A 242 24.13 15.43 -12.44
N ALA A 243 24.85 15.48 -13.56
CA ALA A 243 25.47 16.71 -14.04
C ALA A 243 24.44 17.79 -14.37
N ARG A 244 23.26 17.40 -14.89
CA ARG A 244 22.18 18.32 -15.20
C ARG A 244 21.44 18.82 -13.95
N ILE A 245 21.27 17.97 -12.93
CA ILE A 245 20.75 18.37 -11.62
C ILE A 245 21.72 19.35 -10.97
N GLU A 246 23.01 19.06 -10.95
CA GLU A 246 24.04 19.95 -10.42
C GLU A 246 24.04 21.29 -11.17
N ALA A 247 23.93 21.27 -12.51
CA ALA A 247 23.83 22.49 -13.31
C ALA A 247 22.54 23.28 -13.03
N LEU A 248 21.42 22.61 -12.74
CA LEU A 248 20.15 23.25 -12.37
C LEU A 248 20.19 23.84 -10.96
N GLU A 249 20.78 23.13 -10.00
CA GLU A 249 20.97 23.57 -8.61
C GLU A 249 21.99 24.71 -8.53
N ALA A 250 22.97 24.74 -9.42
CA ALA A 250 23.93 25.84 -9.55
C ALA A 250 23.34 27.10 -10.22
N ARG A 251 22.12 27.04 -10.78
CA ARG A 251 21.49 28.23 -11.38
C ARG A 251 21.20 29.26 -10.29
N PRO A 252 21.62 30.53 -10.47
CA PRO A 252 21.24 31.60 -9.57
C PRO A 252 19.70 31.71 -9.52
N THR A 253 19.13 31.40 -8.36
CA THR A 253 17.70 31.63 -8.09
C THR A 253 17.52 33.06 -7.60
N LEU A 254 16.57 33.79 -8.17
CA LEU A 254 16.22 35.12 -7.68
C LEU A 254 15.62 35.01 -6.27
N LYS A 255 16.37 35.45 -5.27
CA LYS A 255 15.98 35.37 -3.86
C LYS A 255 16.01 36.76 -3.25
N TYR A 256 14.89 37.24 -2.72
CA TYR A 256 14.89 38.50 -1.97
C TYR A 256 15.54 38.30 -0.59
N ALA A 257 16.66 38.98 -0.36
CA ALA A 257 17.49 38.90 0.85
C ALA A 257 17.31 40.11 1.79
N GLY A 258 16.26 40.92 1.59
CA GLY A 258 15.92 42.04 2.46
C GLY A 258 16.72 43.32 2.17
N VAL A 259 16.82 44.19 3.18
CA VAL A 259 17.61 45.43 3.07
C VAL A 259 19.10 45.09 3.15
N TRP A 260 19.92 45.71 2.29
CA TRP A 260 21.37 45.46 2.28
C TRP A 260 22.02 45.78 3.64
N ASN A 261 22.90 44.90 4.09
CA ASN A 261 23.69 45.05 5.31
C ASN A 261 25.14 44.63 5.08
N LYS A 262 26.09 45.48 5.50
CA LYS A 262 27.53 45.26 5.36
C LYS A 262 28.05 43.95 5.99
N THR A 263 27.36 43.41 7.00
CA THR A 263 27.79 42.19 7.71
C THR A 263 27.23 40.91 7.11
N ILE A 264 26.29 41.00 6.17
CA ILE A 264 25.65 39.84 5.56
C ILE A 264 26.41 39.45 4.29
N LYS A 265 26.59 38.14 4.10
CA LYS A 265 27.13 37.57 2.86
C LYS A 265 25.98 37.34 1.88
N TYR A 266 26.10 37.94 0.69
CA TYR A 266 25.16 37.77 -0.41
C TYR A 266 25.77 36.84 -1.46
N SER A 267 24.93 36.05 -2.11
CA SER A 267 25.30 35.12 -3.19
C SER A 267 24.72 35.59 -4.53
N PRO A 268 25.30 35.15 -5.67
CA PRO A 268 24.74 35.45 -6.98
C PRO A 268 23.26 35.10 -7.07
N GLY A 269 22.43 36.02 -7.57
CA GLY A 269 20.98 35.87 -7.63
C GLY A 269 20.22 36.47 -6.44
N ASP A 270 20.89 36.82 -5.34
CA ASP A 270 20.25 37.54 -4.24
C ASP A 270 19.82 38.95 -4.70
N ILE A 271 18.62 39.36 -4.29
CA ILE A 271 18.05 40.68 -4.51
C ILE A 271 17.97 41.40 -3.17
N VAL A 272 18.53 42.60 -3.08
CA VAL A 272 18.44 43.43 -1.87
C VAL A 272 17.84 44.79 -2.18
N SER A 273 17.27 45.43 -1.16
CA SER A 273 16.89 46.84 -1.22
C SER A 273 17.98 47.73 -0.64
N TYR A 274 18.41 48.76 -1.37
CA TYR A 274 19.37 49.76 -0.91
C TYR A 274 19.10 51.13 -1.55
N GLY A 275 19.08 52.18 -0.74
CA GLY A 275 18.84 53.55 -1.20
C GLY A 275 17.47 53.76 -1.87
N GLY A 276 16.47 52.93 -1.54
CA GLY A 276 15.13 52.93 -2.15
C GLY A 276 15.04 52.20 -3.49
N SER A 277 16.11 51.56 -3.93
CA SER A 277 16.18 50.79 -5.18
C SER A 277 16.43 49.31 -4.89
N SER A 278 16.05 48.43 -5.82
CA SER A 278 16.33 46.99 -5.75
C SER A 278 17.55 46.64 -6.59
N TRP A 279 18.43 45.81 -6.05
CA TRP A 279 19.72 45.46 -6.61
C TRP A 279 19.93 43.96 -6.64
N HIS A 280 20.41 43.43 -7.76
CA HIS A 280 20.79 42.03 -7.97
C HIS A 280 22.28 41.83 -7.68
N SER A 281 22.61 40.86 -6.85
CA SER A 281 24.00 40.47 -6.56
C SER A 281 24.54 39.60 -7.69
N ASN A 282 25.66 40.01 -8.29
CA ASN A 282 26.28 39.27 -9.41
C ASN A 282 27.33 38.26 -8.91
N ILE A 283 27.90 38.49 -7.73
CA ILE A 283 29.00 37.71 -7.16
C ILE A 283 28.74 37.45 -5.67
N THR A 284 29.38 36.41 -5.14
CA THR A 284 29.42 36.23 -3.70
C THR A 284 30.24 37.34 -3.05
N SER A 285 29.63 38.13 -2.15
CA SER A 285 30.33 39.24 -1.48
C SER A 285 29.78 39.56 -0.09
N THR A 286 30.63 40.18 0.73
CA THR A 286 30.31 40.72 2.05
C THR A 286 30.88 42.13 2.13
N GLY A 287 30.11 43.09 2.64
CA GLY A 287 30.55 44.48 2.80
C GLY A 287 30.60 45.32 1.52
N LEU A 288 30.40 44.73 0.33
CA LEU A 288 30.31 45.48 -0.92
C LEU A 288 28.92 46.12 -1.06
N GLN A 289 28.89 47.45 -1.09
CA GLN A 289 27.65 48.23 -1.11
C GLN A 289 27.07 48.36 -2.53
N PRO A 290 25.75 48.15 -2.73
CA PRO A 290 25.09 48.41 -4.00
C PRO A 290 25.19 49.87 -4.42
N GLY A 291 25.46 50.12 -5.70
CA GLY A 291 25.61 51.46 -6.26
C GLY A 291 26.92 52.18 -5.95
N ALA A 292 27.89 51.51 -5.32
CA ALA A 292 29.29 51.99 -5.26
C ALA A 292 30.02 51.75 -6.59
N ASP A 293 31.27 52.22 -6.71
CA ASP A 293 32.12 52.14 -7.93
C ASP A 293 32.57 50.71 -8.31
N ASN A 294 31.79 49.68 -7.96
CA ASN A 294 32.04 48.30 -8.30
C ASN A 294 30.83 47.67 -9.03
N PRO A 295 30.63 47.99 -10.32
CA PRO A 295 29.52 47.45 -11.11
C PRO A 295 29.58 45.93 -11.30
N ALA A 296 30.75 45.30 -11.06
CA ALA A 296 30.87 43.85 -11.10
C ALA A 296 30.11 43.17 -9.95
N SER A 297 29.85 43.87 -8.83
CA SER A 297 29.23 43.28 -7.65
C SER A 297 27.70 43.33 -7.64
N TRP A 298 27.11 44.42 -8.14
CA TRP A 298 25.66 44.66 -8.08
C TRP A 298 25.13 45.25 -9.38
N THR A 299 23.98 44.73 -9.84
CA THR A 299 23.21 45.26 -10.97
C THR A 299 21.92 45.92 -10.46
N LEU A 300 21.62 47.15 -10.90
CA LEU A 300 20.37 47.83 -10.56
C LEU A 300 19.18 47.12 -11.26
N MET A 301 18.23 46.61 -10.48
CA MET A 301 17.00 45.98 -11.02
C MET A 301 15.85 46.97 -11.11
N THR A 302 15.66 47.78 -10.07
CA THR A 302 14.53 48.72 -9.99
C THR A 302 15.01 49.99 -9.35
N LYS A 303 14.91 51.10 -10.09
CA LYS A 303 15.30 52.42 -9.63
C LYS A 303 14.19 53.04 -8.78
N ARG A 304 14.55 53.70 -7.69
CA ARG A 304 13.59 54.50 -6.91
C ARG A 304 12.92 55.55 -7.79
N GLY A 305 11.63 55.77 -7.56
CA GLY A 305 10.90 56.91 -8.13
C GLY A 305 11.38 58.26 -7.57
N ARG A 306 10.99 59.36 -8.22
CA ARG A 306 11.12 60.70 -7.61
C ARG A 306 10.02 60.86 -6.57
N ASP A 307 10.35 61.43 -5.41
CA ASP A 307 9.35 61.80 -4.42
C ASP A 307 8.40 62.83 -5.04
N GLY A 308 7.08 62.59 -4.96
CA GLY A 308 6.04 63.45 -5.55
C GLY A 308 5.82 64.78 -4.83
N LYS A 309 6.87 65.40 -4.26
CA LYS A 309 6.77 66.63 -3.46
C LYS A 309 6.45 67.89 -4.25
N ASP A 310 6.36 67.81 -5.59
CA ASP A 310 5.98 68.93 -6.46
C ASP A 310 4.49 68.96 -6.81
N ALA A 311 3.69 68.00 -6.32
CA ALA A 311 2.23 68.14 -6.36
C ALA A 311 1.81 69.11 -5.25
N ARG A 312 1.85 70.43 -5.54
CA ARG A 312 1.12 71.42 -4.73
C ARG A 312 -0.37 71.02 -4.70
N PRO A 313 -1.04 71.18 -3.55
CA PRO A 313 -2.45 70.79 -3.37
C PRO A 313 -3.38 71.52 -4.33
#